data_AF-A0A936A9S8-F1
#
_entry.id   AF-A0A936A9S8-F1
#
_cell.length_a   1.000
_cell.length_b   1.000
_cell.length_c   1.000
_cell.angle_alpha   90.00
_cell.angle_beta   90.00
_cell.angle_gamma   90.00
#
_symmetry.space_group_name_H-M   'P 1'
#
loop_
_entity.id
_entity.type
_entity.pdbx_description
1 polymer ?
#
loop_
_entity_poly.entity_id
_entity_poly.type
_entity_poly.pdbx_seq_one_letter_code
_entity_poly.pdbx_strand_id
1 'polypeptide(L)'
;MKEILIPLSIIPDEQEFYRGAIFRIYKVDIPNVKKEDEDFYDYMLIDLNDSKKMLLANVSSKAGKGKAGLSLGYVEKLIDVNRSVVTGKEMKRYLNEPLVYWVEE
;
A
#
# COMPACT_ATOMS: atom_id res chain seq x y z
N MET A 1 0.44 -4.44 -19.01
CA MET A 1 1.04 -5.61 -18.32
C MET A 1 -0.02 -6.16 -17.38
N LYS A 2 0.04 -7.46 -17.05
CA LYS A 2 -0.93 -8.07 -16.13
C LYS A 2 -0.40 -7.87 -14.72
N GLU A 3 -1.16 -7.16 -13.88
CA GLU A 3 -0.82 -6.98 -12.46
C GLU A 3 -0.74 -8.35 -11.76
N ILE A 4 0.32 -8.56 -10.97
CA ILE A 4 0.45 -9.72 -10.09
C ILE A 4 0.13 -9.27 -8.67
N LEU A 5 -0.85 -9.93 -8.03
CA LEU A 5 -1.26 -9.63 -6.66
C LEU A 5 -0.67 -10.67 -5.72
N ILE A 6 0.25 -10.24 -4.87
CA ILE A 6 0.90 -11.09 -3.87
C ILE A 6 0.28 -10.77 -2.51
N PRO A 7 -0.37 -11.74 -1.82
CA PRO A 7 -0.92 -11.50 -0.49
C PRO A 7 0.17 -10.99 0.48
N LEU A 8 -0.09 -9.88 1.17
CA LEU A 8 0.87 -9.28 2.10
C LEU A 8 1.27 -10.27 3.22
N SER A 9 0.36 -11.18 3.59
CA SER A 9 0.58 -12.21 4.60
C SER A 9 1.70 -13.19 4.25
N ILE A 10 1.98 -13.44 2.97
CA ILE A 10 3.02 -14.39 2.53
C ILE A 10 4.35 -13.72 2.18
N ILE A 11 4.38 -12.38 2.13
CA ILE A 11 5.61 -11.63 1.83
C ILE A 11 6.60 -11.80 2.99
N PRO A 12 7.89 -12.06 2.76
CA PRO A 12 8.88 -12.13 3.83
C PRO A 12 8.97 -10.85 4.66
N ASP A 13 9.27 -10.95 5.94
CA ASP A 13 9.36 -9.79 6.84
C ASP A 13 10.48 -8.83 6.43
N GLU A 14 11.54 -9.37 5.82
CA GLU A 14 12.74 -8.67 5.35
C GLU A 14 12.56 -8.10 3.94
N GLN A 15 11.46 -8.38 3.24
CA GLN A 15 11.19 -7.80 1.94
C GLN A 15 11.21 -6.28 2.05
N GLU A 16 11.99 -5.62 1.19
CA GLU A 16 12.07 -4.17 1.16
C GLU A 16 11.11 -3.62 0.10
N PHE A 17 10.40 -2.57 0.49
CA PHE A 17 9.55 -1.78 -0.38
C PHE A 17 10.09 -0.37 -0.50
N TYR A 18 10.14 0.10 -1.74
CA TYR A 18 10.62 1.42 -2.09
C TYR A 18 9.44 2.34 -2.41
N ARG A 19 9.73 3.64 -2.52
CA ARG A 19 8.75 4.61 -3.06
C ARG A 19 8.16 4.08 -4.37
N GLY A 20 6.86 4.27 -4.56
CA GLY A 20 6.13 3.78 -5.72
C GLY A 20 5.56 2.37 -5.57
N ALA A 21 5.95 1.58 -4.56
CA ALA A 21 5.29 0.31 -4.30
C ALA A 21 3.81 0.53 -3.96
N ILE A 22 2.93 -0.28 -4.55
CA ILE A 22 1.47 -0.16 -4.44
C ILE A 22 0.92 -1.35 -3.65
N PHE A 23 0.03 -1.06 -2.71
CA PHE A 23 -0.70 -2.05 -1.93
C PHE A 23 -2.20 -1.91 -2.18
N ARG A 24 -2.83 -3.00 -2.60
CA ARG A 24 -4.27 -3.09 -2.83
C ARG A 24 -4.97 -3.65 -1.60
N ILE A 25 -5.97 -2.94 -1.12
CA ILE A 25 -6.83 -3.35 0.00
C ILE A 25 -8.24 -3.56 -0.57
N TYR A 26 -8.73 -4.80 -0.53
CA TYR A 26 -10.08 -5.16 -0.98
C TYR A 26 -11.11 -5.07 0.14
N LYS A 27 -12.40 -5.06 -0.23
CA LYS A 27 -13.56 -5.00 0.67
C LYS A 27 -13.53 -3.76 1.55
N VAL A 28 -13.35 -2.61 0.91
CA VAL A 28 -13.31 -1.28 1.54
C VAL A 28 -14.67 -0.57 1.47
N ASP A 29 -15.71 -1.29 1.03
CA ASP A 29 -17.12 -0.87 0.99
C ASP A 29 -17.33 0.44 0.20
N ILE A 30 -16.71 0.55 -0.98
CA ILE A 30 -16.86 1.73 -1.84
C ILE A 30 -18.32 1.84 -2.29
N PRO A 31 -19.00 2.98 -2.02
CA PRO A 31 -20.38 3.16 -2.46
C PRO A 31 -20.52 3.03 -3.98
N ASN A 32 -21.56 2.33 -4.42
CA ASN A 32 -21.93 2.12 -5.83
C ASN A 32 -20.98 1.23 -6.65
N VAL A 33 -20.01 0.56 -6.03
CA VAL A 33 -19.28 -0.53 -6.68
C VAL A 33 -20.16 -1.79 -6.66
N LYS A 34 -20.43 -2.35 -7.85
CA LYS A 34 -21.34 -3.51 -8.02
C LYS A 34 -20.62 -4.85 -8.05
N LYS A 35 -19.32 -4.85 -8.33
CA LYS A 35 -18.51 -6.06 -8.44
C LYS A 35 -17.47 -6.07 -7.34
N GLU A 36 -17.37 -7.18 -6.61
CA GLU A 36 -16.46 -7.32 -5.47
C GLU A 36 -14.97 -7.19 -5.88
N ASP A 37 -14.62 -7.61 -7.10
CA ASP A 37 -13.27 -7.48 -7.65
C ASP A 37 -12.89 -6.04 -8.03
N GLU A 38 -13.85 -5.11 -7.96
CA GLU A 38 -13.65 -3.68 -8.15
C GLU A 38 -13.73 -2.88 -6.85
N ASP A 39 -14.07 -3.53 -5.72
CA ASP A 39 -14.16 -2.90 -4.40
C ASP A 39 -12.80 -2.93 -3.69
N PHE A 40 -11.91 -2.05 -4.15
CA PHE A 40 -10.58 -1.90 -3.57
C PHE A 40 -10.06 -0.47 -3.59
N TYR A 41 -9.13 -0.21 -2.69
CA TYR A 41 -8.22 0.94 -2.77
C TYR A 41 -6.78 0.49 -2.99
N ASP A 42 -6.07 1.22 -3.83
CA ASP A 42 -4.65 1.13 -4.09
C ASP A 42 -3.98 2.26 -3.32
N TYR A 43 -3.02 1.91 -2.48
CA TYR A 43 -2.22 2.83 -1.69
C TYR A 43 -0.76 2.74 -2.10
N MET A 44 -0.19 3.86 -2.54
CA MET A 44 1.20 3.94 -2.95
C MET A 44 2.07 4.45 -1.80
N LEU A 45 3.25 3.86 -1.63
CA LEU A 45 4.30 4.41 -0.77
C LEU A 45 4.91 5.65 -1.40
N ILE A 46 4.79 6.78 -0.71
CA ILE A 46 5.35 8.06 -1.10
C ILE A 46 6.42 8.46 -0.10
N ASP A 47 7.61 8.76 -0.62
CA ASP A 47 8.68 9.33 0.17
C ASP A 47 8.56 10.85 0.20
N LEU A 48 8.33 11.41 1.38
CA LEU A 48 8.24 12.86 1.61
C LEU A 48 9.59 13.48 2.03
N ASN A 49 10.70 12.76 1.82
CA ASN A 49 12.03 13.11 2.34
C ASN A 49 12.09 13.19 3.88
N ASP A 50 11.15 12.56 4.57
CA ASP A 50 11.21 12.35 6.02
C ASP A 50 12.20 11.22 6.32
N SER A 51 13.11 11.39 7.29
CA SER A 51 14.15 10.40 7.56
C SER A 51 13.64 9.11 8.21
N LYS A 52 12.40 9.10 8.72
CA LYS A 52 11.84 8.01 9.52
C LYS A 52 10.60 7.38 8.94
N LYS A 53 9.87 8.08 8.05
CA LYS A 53 8.53 7.64 7.63
C LYS A 53 8.28 7.83 6.14
N MET A 54 7.46 6.94 5.58
CA MET A 54 6.82 7.13 4.27
C MET A 54 5.31 7.28 4.45
N LEU A 55 4.67 7.96 3.50
CA LEU A 55 3.21 8.13 3.46
C LEU A 55 2.59 7.06 2.55
N LEU A 56 1.54 6.38 3.01
CA LEU A 56 0.64 5.62 2.15
C LEU A 56 -0.49 6.53 1.68
N ALA A 57 -0.57 6.81 0.38
CA ALA A 57 -1.60 7.65 -0.21
C ALA A 57 -2.44 6.89 -1.23
N ASN A 58 -3.75 7.12 -1.20
CA ASN A 58 -4.68 6.50 -2.13
C ASN A 58 -4.41 6.99 -3.56
N VAL A 59 -4.15 6.06 -4.47
CA VAL A 59 -3.92 6.30 -5.90
C VAL A 59 -5.00 5.66 -6.78
N SER A 60 -6.07 5.13 -6.18
CA SER A 60 -7.15 4.49 -6.91
C SER A 60 -7.89 5.46 -7.83
N SER A 61 -7.95 5.09 -9.10
CA SER A 61 -8.84 5.74 -10.08
C SER A 61 -10.32 5.35 -9.89
N LYS A 62 -10.59 4.16 -9.31
CA LYS A 62 -11.95 3.63 -9.07
C LYS A 62 -12.68 4.25 -7.87
N ALA A 63 -11.95 4.89 -6.96
CA ALA A 63 -12.47 5.49 -5.73
C ALA A 63 -13.34 6.75 -5.93
N GLY A 64 -13.55 7.18 -7.18
CA GLY A 64 -14.05 8.50 -7.50
C GLY A 64 -13.00 9.59 -7.25
N LYS A 65 -13.08 10.68 -8.01
CA LYS A 65 -12.07 11.77 -7.99
C LYS A 65 -11.86 12.43 -6.61
N GLY A 66 -12.80 12.27 -5.67
CA GLY A 66 -12.73 12.87 -4.34
C GLY A 66 -11.92 12.09 -3.30
N LYS A 67 -11.53 10.85 -3.58
CA LYS A 67 -10.80 9.97 -2.64
C LYS A 67 -9.32 9.77 -3.02
N ALA A 68 -8.98 10.03 -4.28
CA ALA A 68 -7.59 10.05 -4.74
C ALA A 68 -6.79 11.12 -3.98
N GLY A 69 -5.57 10.77 -3.54
CA GLY A 69 -4.71 11.62 -2.75
C GLY A 69 -4.99 11.64 -1.24
N LEU A 70 -6.03 10.96 -0.76
CA LEU A 70 -6.24 10.79 0.68
C LEU A 70 -5.18 9.87 1.27
N SER A 71 -4.50 10.34 2.31
CA SER A 71 -3.53 9.54 3.06
C SER A 71 -4.24 8.49 3.91
N LEU A 72 -3.77 7.24 3.84
CA LEU A 72 -4.05 6.25 4.87
C LEU A 72 -3.26 6.57 6.15
N GLY A 73 -1.99 6.95 5.98
CA GLY A 73 -1.13 7.45 7.04
C GLY A 73 0.34 7.07 6.82
N TYR A 74 1.13 7.10 7.89
CA TYR A 74 2.58 6.93 7.81
C TYR A 74 3.04 5.55 8.27
N VAL A 75 3.95 4.95 7.51
CA VAL A 75 4.68 3.72 7.85
C VAL A 75 6.13 4.05 8.18
N GLU A 76 6.73 3.27 9.09
CA GLU A 76 8.11 3.49 9.51
C GLU A 76 9.11 2.97 8.47
N LYS A 77 10.18 3.73 8.25
CA LYS A 77 11.31 3.29 7.43
C LYS A 77 12.22 2.38 8.24
N LEU A 78 12.97 1.53 7.55
CA LEU A 78 14.14 0.91 8.14
C LEU A 78 15.14 2.00 8.54
N ILE A 79 15.50 2.05 9.82
CA ILE A 79 16.43 3.05 10.38
C ILE A 79 17.88 2.58 10.17
N ASP A 80 18.83 3.51 10.17
CA ASP A 80 20.28 3.26 10.07
C ASP A 80 20.76 2.59 8.77
N VAL A 81 19.95 2.70 7.70
CA VAL A 81 20.35 2.30 6.34
C VAL A 81 20.37 3.50 5.42
N ASN A 82 21.33 3.55 4.49
CA ASN A 82 21.42 4.62 3.48
C ASN A 82 20.40 4.44 2.33
N ARG A 83 19.22 3.90 2.64
CA ARG A 83 18.18 3.54 1.69
C ARG A 83 16.83 3.92 2.28
N SER A 84 15.98 4.53 1.46
CA SER A 84 14.63 4.90 1.85
C SER A 84 13.70 3.72 1.57
N VAL A 85 13.55 2.83 2.56
CA VAL A 85 12.78 1.57 2.42
C VAL A 85 11.89 1.31 3.63
N VAL A 86 10.79 0.60 3.39
CA VAL A 86 9.88 0.04 4.39
C VAL A 86 9.93 -1.47 4.29
N THR A 87 9.88 -2.19 5.42
CA THR A 87 9.98 -3.67 5.41
C THR A 87 8.62 -4.34 5.33
N GLY A 88 8.59 -5.60 4.88
CA GLY A 88 7.41 -6.46 4.92
C GLY A 88 6.80 -6.55 6.31
N LYS A 89 7.65 -6.67 7.33
CA LYS A 89 7.24 -6.64 8.74
C LYS A 89 6.44 -5.38 9.09
N GLU A 90 6.95 -4.21 8.69
CA GLU A 90 6.30 -2.94 8.99
C GLU A 90 5.00 -2.76 8.21
N MET A 91 4.98 -3.16 6.94
CA MET A 91 3.75 -3.13 6.14
C MET A 91 2.66 -4.02 6.74
N LYS A 92 2.99 -5.24 7.16
CA LYS A 92 2.06 -6.14 7.85
C LYS A 92 1.55 -5.54 9.16
N ARG A 93 2.44 -4.98 9.97
CA ARG A 93 2.09 -4.33 11.24
C ARG A 93 1.11 -3.17 11.03
N TYR A 94 1.35 -2.35 10.01
CA TYR A 94 0.56 -1.15 9.76
C TYR A 94 -0.78 -1.46 9.09
N LEU A 95 -0.77 -2.29 8.04
CA LEU A 95 -1.97 -2.58 7.26
C LEU A 95 -2.86 -3.65 7.89
N ASN A 96 -2.30 -4.61 8.64
CA ASN A 96 -2.95 -5.62 9.49
C ASN A 96 -4.37 -6.11 9.07
N GLU A 97 -4.61 -6.26 7.77
CA GLU A 97 -5.92 -6.64 7.20
C GLU A 97 -5.75 -7.89 6.33
N PRO A 98 -6.71 -8.83 6.33
CA PRO A 98 -6.58 -10.12 5.66
C PRO A 98 -6.62 -10.02 4.13
N LEU A 99 -7.07 -8.88 3.58
CA LEU A 99 -7.29 -8.68 2.14
C LEU A 99 -6.38 -7.60 1.55
N VAL A 100 -5.11 -7.63 1.96
CA VAL A 100 -4.07 -6.71 1.49
C VAL A 100 -3.10 -7.47 0.59
N TYR A 101 -2.80 -6.86 -0.56
CA TYR A 101 -1.93 -7.42 -1.59
C TYR A 101 -0.89 -6.38 -1.99
N TRP A 102 0.35 -6.81 -2.20
CA TRP A 102 1.32 -6.03 -2.95
C TRP A 102 1.05 -6.21 -4.45
N VAL A 103 1.00 -5.10 -5.18
CA VAL A 103 0.86 -5.08 -6.64
C VAL A 103 2.26 -5.05 -7.25
N GLU A 104 2.69 -6.18 -7.80
CA GLU A 104 3.96 -6.32 -8.52
C GLU A 104 3.72 -6.07 -10.02
N GLU A 105 4.55 -5.21 -10.63
CA GLU A 105 4.51 -4.84 -12.06
C GLU A 105 5.35 -5.78 -12.94
#